data_AF-A0A821GE75-F1
#
_entry.id   AF-A0A821GE75-F1
#
_cell.length_a   1.000
_cell.length_b   1.000
_cell.length_c   1.000
_cell.angle_alpha   90.00
_cell.angle_beta   90.00
_cell.angle_gamma   90.00
#
_symmetry.space_group_name_H-M   'P 1'
#
loop_
_entity.id
_entity.type
_entity.pdbx_description
1 polymer ?
#
loop_
_entity_poly.entity_id
_entity_poly.type
_entity_poly.pdbx_seq_one_letter_code
_entity_poly.pdbx_strand_id
1 'polypeptide(L)'
;MESEWAPRVSKSFAKKHHTCRTYGFPKHIIEQRLQTIRRQFQRTINELQQNITQLEHNAQEWQPYIDPAILSNAINACVQNAQQRLRQEFDYKKENVQLAIQVWQTTGNMLKATAQEDVLCKRIFLRRLPSAYEKIINQPMDFIEPMLTNQVLDKDRRASLVSNYSKIITQYKFDLMALNLDTIQNIKRGYQQLLTDLQNKLSTCCNEIYSKQLKIDDKQWKNVTNYMLNIN
;
A
#
# COMPACT_ATOMS: atom_id res chain seq x y z
N MET A 1 22.66 66.28 53.56
CA MET A 1 23.51 66.61 52.40
C MET A 1 22.63 66.50 51.17
N GLU A 2 22.23 67.66 50.66
CA GLU A 2 21.25 67.82 49.60
C GLU A 2 21.85 67.48 48.24
N SER A 3 21.22 66.53 47.55
CA SER A 3 21.58 66.16 46.18
C SER A 3 20.77 67.03 45.22
N GLU A 4 21.36 68.13 44.76
CA GLU A 4 20.87 68.95 43.64
C GLU A 4 20.93 68.13 42.35
N TRP A 5 19.81 67.49 41.97
CA TRP A 5 19.78 66.65 40.75
C TRP A 5 19.63 67.42 39.42
N ALA A 6 19.75 68.76 39.40
CA ALA A 6 20.05 69.52 38.19
C ALA A 6 20.38 70.99 38.50
N PRO A 7 21.44 71.57 37.89
CA PRO A 7 21.72 73.00 38.01
C PRO A 7 20.58 73.81 37.37
N ARG A 8 19.97 74.72 38.16
CA ARG A 8 18.96 75.65 37.66
C ARG A 8 19.63 76.71 36.79
N VAL A 9 19.61 76.49 35.48
CA VAL A 9 20.11 77.48 34.51
C VAL A 9 19.25 78.76 34.53
N SER A 10 19.90 79.92 34.53
CA SER A 10 19.20 81.21 34.59
C SER A 10 18.36 81.49 33.33
N LYS A 11 17.31 82.31 33.45
CA LYS A 11 16.41 82.68 32.34
C LYS A 11 17.17 83.23 31.12
N SER A 12 18.20 84.03 31.36
CA SER A 12 19.02 84.63 30.31
C SER A 12 19.87 83.58 29.60
N PHE A 13 20.45 82.63 30.33
CA PHE A 13 21.27 81.56 29.78
C PHE A 13 20.43 80.60 28.91
N ALA A 14 19.29 80.11 29.44
CA ALA A 14 18.43 79.18 28.70
C ALA A 14 17.85 79.80 27.41
N LYS A 15 17.55 81.11 27.43
CA LYS A 15 17.06 81.84 26.25
C LYS A 15 18.17 82.08 25.22
N LYS A 16 19.43 82.28 25.66
CA LYS A 16 20.60 82.49 24.79
C LYS A 16 21.07 81.20 24.11
N HIS A 17 20.90 80.05 24.74
CA HIS A 17 21.43 78.77 24.26
C HIS A 17 20.38 77.81 23.69
N HIS A 18 19.12 78.24 23.52
CA HIS A 18 18.00 77.42 23.03
C HIS A 18 17.83 76.07 23.74
N THR A 19 18.36 75.92 24.95
CA THR A 19 18.22 74.72 25.76
C THR A 19 16.84 74.73 26.42
N CYS A 20 16.04 73.68 26.17
CA CYS A 20 14.78 73.47 26.87
C CYS A 20 15.01 73.55 28.39
N ARG A 21 14.16 74.31 29.09
CA ARG A 21 14.12 74.28 30.57
C ARG A 21 13.80 72.86 31.02
N THR A 22 14.74 72.19 31.66
CA THR A 22 14.41 71.08 32.57
C THR A 22 13.77 71.70 33.80
N TYR A 23 12.44 71.81 33.79
CA TYR A 23 11.70 72.11 35.02
C TYR A 23 11.87 70.90 35.94
N GLY A 24 12.73 71.04 36.96
CA GLY A 24 12.78 70.07 38.04
C GLY A 24 11.38 69.97 38.65
N PHE A 25 10.73 68.81 38.52
CA PHE A 25 9.45 68.60 39.17
C PHE A 25 9.63 68.80 40.69
N PRO A 26 8.73 69.53 41.36
CA PRO A 26 8.75 69.63 42.80
C PRO A 26 8.82 68.24 43.43
N LYS A 27 9.68 68.07 44.45
CA LYS A 27 9.92 66.79 45.14
C LYS A 27 8.62 66.07 45.52
N HIS A 28 7.62 66.81 45.99
CA HIS A 28 6.31 66.27 46.35
C HIS A 28 5.56 65.63 45.16
N ILE A 29 5.70 66.15 43.94
CA ILE A 29 5.06 65.57 42.73
C ILE A 29 5.74 64.25 42.35
N ILE A 30 7.07 64.20 42.43
CA ILE A 30 7.84 62.98 42.16
C ILE A 30 7.51 61.91 43.22
N GLU A 31 7.48 62.28 44.50
CA GLU A 31 7.12 61.38 45.60
C GLU A 31 5.68 60.87 45.48
N GLN A 32 4.73 61.74 45.14
CA GLN A 32 3.34 61.35 44.91
C GLN A 32 3.21 60.37 43.74
N ARG A 33 3.91 60.62 42.62
CA ARG A 33 3.94 59.68 41.49
C ARG A 33 4.57 58.34 41.86
N LEU A 34 5.68 58.35 42.58
CA LEU A 34 6.33 57.13 43.07
C LEU A 34 5.43 56.33 44.00
N GLN A 35 4.68 56.99 44.89
CA GLN A 35 3.70 56.33 45.74
C GLN A 35 2.54 55.72 44.93
N THR A 36 2.03 56.42 43.91
CA THR A 36 0.99 55.88 43.03
C THR A 36 1.48 54.66 42.26
N ILE A 37 2.67 54.74 41.67
CA ILE A 37 3.31 53.62 40.96
C ILE A 37 3.50 52.43 41.92
N ARG A 38 4.03 52.66 43.13
CA ARG A 38 4.18 51.59 44.13
C ARG A 38 2.84 50.93 44.49
N ARG A 39 1.78 51.72 44.68
CA ARG A 39 0.44 51.18 44.97
C ARG A 39 -0.11 50.35 43.80
N GLN A 40 0.11 50.80 42.56
CA GLN A 40 -0.30 50.05 41.37
C GLN A 40 0.46 48.74 41.26
N PHE A 41 1.79 48.76 41.37
CA PHE A 41 2.60 47.54 41.40
C PHE A 41 2.16 46.58 42.50
N GLN A 42 1.92 47.08 43.71
CA GLN A 42 1.47 46.23 44.80
C GLN A 42 0.11 45.58 44.52
N ARG A 43 -0.83 46.30 43.92
CA ARG A 43 -2.12 45.72 43.51
C ARG A 43 -1.93 44.63 42.46
N THR A 44 -1.14 44.90 41.41
CA THR A 44 -0.89 43.92 40.35
C THR A 44 -0.17 42.68 40.87
N ILE A 45 0.78 42.85 41.81
CA ILE A 45 1.45 41.73 42.48
C ILE A 45 0.43 40.90 43.27
N ASN A 46 -0.44 41.54 44.04
CA ASN A 46 -1.44 40.84 44.83
C ASN A 46 -2.46 40.10 43.93
N GLU A 47 -2.92 40.73 42.84
CA GLU A 47 -3.82 40.10 41.86
C GLU A 47 -3.17 38.88 41.18
N LEU A 48 -1.89 39.00 40.78
CA LEU A 48 -1.14 37.89 40.21
C LEU A 48 -0.96 36.74 41.20
N GLN A 49 -0.63 37.05 42.46
CA GLN A 49 -0.51 36.04 43.50
C GLN A 49 -1.83 35.30 43.68
N GLN A 50 -2.95 36.02 43.75
CA GLN A 50 -4.28 35.43 43.93
C GLN A 50 -4.67 34.53 42.75
N ASN A 51 -4.38 34.97 41.51
CA ASN A 51 -4.61 34.16 40.31
C ASN A 51 -3.75 32.89 40.28
N ILE A 52 -2.48 32.98 40.72
CA ILE A 52 -1.60 31.81 40.82
C ILE A 52 -2.13 30.82 41.84
N THR A 53 -2.54 31.27 43.03
CA THR A 53 -3.09 30.36 44.05
C THR A 53 -4.37 29.69 43.57
N GLN A 54 -5.21 30.42 42.83
CA GLN A 54 -6.44 29.86 42.27
C GLN A 54 -6.18 28.87 41.14
N LEU A 55 -5.18 29.11 40.29
CA LEU A 55 -4.73 28.15 39.29
C LEU A 55 -4.15 26.89 39.92
N GLU A 56 -3.35 27.01 40.97
CA GLU A 56 -2.79 25.87 41.71
C GLU A 56 -3.89 25.03 42.35
N HIS A 57 -4.89 25.67 42.96
CA HIS A 57 -6.04 24.98 43.53
C HIS A 57 -6.86 24.26 42.46
N ASN A 58 -7.19 24.95 41.36
CA ASN A 58 -7.93 24.36 40.24
C ASN A 58 -7.15 23.18 39.62
N ALA A 59 -5.82 23.29 39.50
CA ALA A 59 -5.00 22.22 38.96
C ALA A 59 -4.99 20.97 39.84
N GLN A 60 -5.06 21.13 41.17
CA GLN A 60 -5.20 20.02 42.11
C GLN A 60 -6.58 19.37 42.02
N GLU A 61 -7.64 20.16 41.86
CA GLU A 61 -9.01 19.64 41.64
C GLU A 61 -9.17 18.96 40.26
N TRP A 62 -8.42 19.44 39.27
CA TRP A 62 -8.41 18.91 37.90
C TRP A 62 -7.57 17.65 37.72
N GLN A 63 -6.94 17.10 38.76
CA GLN A 63 -6.39 15.75 38.68
C GLN A 63 -7.48 14.73 39.05
N PRO A 64 -8.27 14.22 38.08
CA PRO A 64 -9.16 13.11 38.37
C PRO A 64 -8.32 11.94 38.86
N TYR A 65 -8.75 11.32 39.95
CA TYR A 65 -8.19 10.05 40.38
C TYR A 65 -8.47 9.02 39.28
N ILE A 66 -7.43 8.64 38.54
CA ILE A 66 -7.50 7.55 37.56
C ILE A 66 -7.09 6.29 38.29
N ASP A 67 -8.04 5.36 38.46
CA ASP A 67 -7.74 4.04 38.98
C ASP A 67 -6.66 3.37 38.10
N PRO A 68 -5.47 3.05 38.66
CA PRO A 68 -4.40 2.41 37.91
C PRO A 68 -4.83 1.08 37.26
N ALA A 69 -5.77 0.35 37.86
CA ALA A 69 -6.29 -0.89 37.30
C ALA A 69 -7.13 -0.63 36.04
N ILE A 70 -7.96 0.41 36.04
CA ILE A 70 -8.76 0.81 34.86
C ILE A 70 -7.83 1.25 33.73
N LEU A 71 -6.81 2.06 34.04
CA LEU A 71 -5.84 2.50 33.04
C LEU A 71 -5.06 1.31 32.45
N SER A 72 -4.57 0.40 33.30
CA SER A 72 -3.86 -0.80 32.86
C SER A 72 -4.73 -1.68 31.96
N ASN A 73 -6.00 -1.89 32.33
CA ASN A 73 -6.96 -2.64 31.51
C ASN A 73 -7.25 -1.96 30.18
N ALA A 74 -7.41 -0.63 30.16
CA ALA A 74 -7.62 0.13 28.94
C ALA A 74 -6.41 0.03 27.99
N ILE A 75 -5.19 0.16 28.52
CA ILE A 75 -3.95 -0.02 27.77
C ILE A 75 -3.88 -1.43 27.20
N ASN A 76 -4.13 -2.46 28.03
CA ASN A 76 -4.12 -3.85 27.58
C ASN A 76 -5.14 -4.11 26.48
N ALA A 77 -6.37 -3.60 26.61
CA ALA A 77 -7.39 -3.72 25.59
C ALA A 77 -6.98 -3.02 24.28
N CYS A 78 -6.40 -1.82 24.36
CA CYS A 78 -5.84 -1.12 23.19
C CYS A 78 -4.74 -1.93 22.50
N VAL A 79 -3.79 -2.47 23.28
CA VAL A 79 -2.70 -3.30 22.75
C VAL A 79 -3.23 -4.57 22.09
N GLN A 80 -4.15 -5.29 22.75
CA GLN A 80 -4.76 -6.51 22.21
C GLN A 80 -5.51 -6.23 20.90
N ASN A 81 -6.33 -5.17 20.86
CA ASN A 81 -7.06 -4.78 19.66
C ASN A 81 -6.11 -4.39 18.52
N ALA A 82 -5.05 -3.65 18.81
CA ALA A 82 -4.05 -3.27 17.82
C ALA A 82 -3.32 -4.51 17.26
N GLN A 83 -2.92 -5.45 18.14
CA GLN A 83 -2.28 -6.70 17.74
C GLN A 83 -3.21 -7.58 16.90
N GLN A 84 -4.47 -7.70 17.28
CA GLN A 84 -5.47 -8.47 16.53
C GLN A 84 -5.65 -7.88 15.13
N ARG A 85 -5.79 -6.56 15.01
CA ARG A 85 -5.89 -5.88 13.71
C ARG A 85 -4.67 -6.14 12.84
N LEU A 86 -3.46 -6.03 13.40
CA LEU A 86 -2.22 -6.28 12.65
C LEU A 86 -2.11 -7.73 12.16
N ARG A 87 -2.54 -8.70 12.96
CA ARG A 87 -2.59 -10.12 12.54
C ARG A 87 -3.52 -10.32 11.36
N GLN A 88 -4.74 -9.76 11.44
CA GLN A 88 -5.71 -9.83 10.35
C GLN A 88 -5.19 -9.18 9.07
N GLU A 89 -4.56 -8.00 9.17
CA GLU A 89 -3.92 -7.34 8.02
C GLU A 89 -2.78 -8.18 7.42
N PHE A 90 -1.98 -8.83 8.27
CA PHE A 90 -0.88 -9.68 7.82
C PHE A 90 -1.39 -10.93 7.09
N ASP A 91 -2.33 -11.66 7.68
CA ASP A 91 -2.92 -12.86 7.08
C ASP A 91 -3.55 -12.54 5.73
N TYR A 92 -4.28 -11.43 5.65
CA TYR A 92 -4.86 -10.94 4.42
C TYR A 92 -3.80 -10.58 3.35
N LYS A 93 -2.74 -9.83 3.73
CA LYS A 93 -1.65 -9.49 2.79
C LYS A 93 -0.94 -10.75 2.29
N LYS A 94 -0.77 -11.75 3.15
CA LYS A 94 -0.20 -13.05 2.79
C LYS A 94 -1.05 -13.76 1.74
N GLU A 95 -2.38 -13.79 1.90
CA GLU A 95 -3.30 -14.33 0.87
C GLU A 95 -3.19 -13.60 -0.46
N ASN A 96 -3.10 -12.26 -0.44
CA ASN A 96 -2.91 -11.46 -1.66
C ASN A 96 -1.60 -11.78 -2.38
N VAL A 97 -0.50 -11.95 -1.63
CA VAL A 97 0.79 -12.37 -2.21
C VAL A 97 0.69 -13.76 -2.83
N GLN A 98 -0.01 -14.70 -2.17
CA GLN A 98 -0.23 -16.04 -2.72
C GLN A 98 -1.05 -16.00 -4.02
N LEU A 99 -2.12 -15.19 -4.08
CA LEU A 99 -2.88 -14.98 -5.30
C LEU A 99 -2.03 -14.38 -6.42
N ALA A 100 -1.20 -13.38 -6.11
CA ALA A 100 -0.29 -12.77 -7.08
C ALA A 100 0.71 -13.77 -7.66
N ILE A 101 1.28 -14.65 -6.82
CA ILE A 101 2.15 -15.75 -7.25
C ILE A 101 1.40 -16.69 -8.21
N GLN A 102 0.17 -17.08 -7.87
CA GLN A 102 -0.64 -17.95 -8.72
C GLN A 102 -0.96 -17.32 -10.08
N VAL A 103 -1.31 -16.02 -10.10
CA VAL A 103 -1.54 -15.28 -11.35
C VAL A 103 -0.28 -15.25 -12.21
N TRP A 104 0.87 -14.95 -11.62
CA TRP A 104 2.14 -14.90 -12.34
C TRP A 104 2.51 -16.27 -12.94
N GLN A 105 2.42 -17.34 -12.15
CA GLN A 105 2.69 -18.71 -12.61
C GLN A 105 1.73 -19.13 -13.73
N THR A 106 0.43 -18.87 -13.57
CA THR A 106 -0.59 -19.24 -14.57
C THR A 106 -0.38 -18.47 -15.87
N THR A 107 -0.05 -17.18 -15.78
CA THR A 107 0.28 -16.35 -16.95
C THR A 107 1.52 -16.89 -17.68
N GLY A 108 2.57 -17.25 -16.94
CA GLY A 108 3.77 -17.85 -17.52
C GLY A 108 3.47 -19.18 -18.24
N ASN A 109 2.64 -20.04 -17.64
CA ASN A 109 2.20 -21.30 -18.26
C ASN A 109 1.37 -21.06 -19.52
N MET A 110 0.47 -20.07 -19.52
CA MET A 110 -0.32 -19.69 -20.69
C MET A 110 0.56 -19.17 -21.84
N LEU A 111 1.57 -18.35 -21.54
CA LEU A 111 2.52 -17.87 -22.53
C LEU A 111 3.33 -19.02 -23.15
N LYS A 112 3.79 -19.97 -22.32
CA LYS A 112 4.48 -21.18 -22.78
C LYS A 112 3.59 -22.04 -23.68
N ALA A 113 2.33 -22.26 -23.30
CA ALA A 113 1.35 -23.00 -24.10
C ALA A 113 1.08 -22.31 -25.44
N THR A 114 0.98 -20.98 -25.45
CA THR A 114 0.79 -20.19 -26.68
C THR A 114 2.00 -20.31 -27.61
N ALA A 115 3.22 -20.22 -27.08
CA ALA A 115 4.42 -20.43 -27.89
C ALA A 115 4.51 -21.86 -28.46
N GLN A 116 4.08 -22.86 -27.70
CA GLN A 116 4.00 -24.25 -28.19
C GLN A 116 2.95 -24.42 -29.30
N GLU A 117 1.78 -23.79 -29.15
CA GLU A 117 0.74 -23.72 -30.17
C GLU A 117 1.31 -23.13 -31.47
N ASP A 118 1.97 -21.97 -31.41
CA ASP A 118 2.56 -21.31 -32.57
C ASP A 118 3.60 -22.18 -33.29
N VAL A 119 4.45 -22.87 -32.52
CA VAL A 119 5.45 -23.80 -33.08
C VAL A 119 4.77 -24.97 -33.77
N LEU A 120 3.70 -25.53 -33.19
CA LEU A 120 2.96 -26.63 -33.81
C LEU A 120 2.18 -26.17 -35.04
N CYS A 121 1.54 -25.01 -35.03
CA CYS A 121 0.87 -24.43 -36.19
C CYS A 121 1.85 -24.24 -37.35
N LYS A 122 3.05 -23.69 -37.09
CA LYS A 122 4.11 -23.57 -38.10
C LYS A 122 4.55 -24.93 -38.64
N ARG A 123 4.67 -25.93 -37.76
CA ARG A 123 5.05 -27.30 -38.13
C ARG A 123 3.98 -27.99 -38.98
N ILE A 124 2.71 -27.85 -38.63
CA ILE A 124 1.55 -28.33 -39.40
C ILE A 124 1.55 -27.71 -40.79
N PHE A 125 1.72 -26.39 -40.88
CA PHE A 125 1.80 -25.67 -42.16
C PHE A 125 2.94 -26.22 -43.03
N LEU A 126 4.11 -26.46 -42.43
CA LEU A 126 5.26 -27.06 -43.12
C LEU A 126 5.17 -28.58 -43.31
N ARG A 127 4.10 -29.22 -42.83
CA ARG A 127 3.92 -30.69 -42.80
C ARG A 127 5.08 -31.44 -42.17
N ARG A 128 5.69 -30.87 -41.12
CA ARG A 128 6.83 -31.46 -40.40
C ARG A 128 6.43 -31.86 -39.00
N LEU A 129 6.78 -33.07 -38.60
CA LEU A 129 6.57 -33.51 -37.22
C LEU A 129 7.76 -33.13 -36.32
N PRO A 130 7.55 -33.07 -35.00
CA PRO A 130 8.66 -33.16 -34.07
C PRO A 130 9.48 -34.44 -34.35
N SER A 131 10.81 -34.32 -34.34
CA SER A 131 11.73 -35.39 -34.77
C SER A 131 11.54 -36.71 -34.00
N ALA A 132 11.13 -36.65 -32.74
CA ALA A 132 10.81 -37.85 -31.95
C ALA A 132 9.63 -38.63 -32.54
N TYR A 133 8.54 -37.96 -32.92
CA TYR A 133 7.37 -38.60 -33.54
C TYR A 133 7.67 -39.05 -34.97
N GLU A 134 8.43 -38.25 -35.72
CA GLU A 134 8.85 -38.61 -37.07
C GLU A 134 9.57 -39.96 -37.09
N LYS A 135 10.48 -40.20 -36.14
CA LYS A 135 11.19 -41.48 -35.99
C LYS A 135 10.23 -42.63 -35.69
N ILE A 136 9.36 -42.47 -34.69
CA ILE A 136 8.42 -43.54 -34.27
C ILE A 136 7.46 -43.90 -35.40
N ILE A 137 6.93 -42.91 -36.12
CA ILE A 137 5.93 -43.11 -37.16
C ILE A 137 6.53 -43.72 -38.43
N ASN A 138 7.78 -43.40 -38.75
CA ASN A 138 8.45 -43.96 -39.91
C ASN A 138 9.06 -45.35 -39.62
N GLN A 139 9.32 -45.71 -38.37
CA GLN A 139 9.92 -46.99 -37.97
C GLN A 139 9.26 -48.24 -38.58
N PRO A 140 7.93 -48.32 -38.73
CA PRO A 140 7.28 -49.45 -39.41
C PRO A 140 7.69 -49.61 -40.88
N MET A 141 8.01 -48.52 -41.59
CA MET A 141 8.49 -48.62 -42.98
C MET A 141 9.85 -49.31 -43.04
N ASP A 142 10.72 -49.06 -42.07
CA ASP A 142 12.03 -49.70 -42.00
C ASP A 142 11.91 -51.24 -41.89
N PHE A 143 10.81 -51.75 -41.31
CA PHE A 143 10.51 -53.18 -41.23
C PHE A 143 9.83 -53.75 -42.50
N ILE A 144 9.08 -52.92 -43.23
CA ILE A 144 8.31 -53.33 -44.41
C ILE A 144 9.17 -53.25 -45.68
N GLU A 145 10.13 -52.33 -45.72
CA GLU A 145 11.03 -52.11 -46.85
C GLU A 145 11.79 -53.38 -47.28
N PRO A 146 12.33 -54.22 -46.37
CA PRO A 146 12.93 -55.51 -46.72
C PRO A 146 11.93 -56.52 -47.32
N MET A 147 10.68 -56.53 -46.83
CA MET A 147 9.61 -57.39 -47.35
C MET A 147 9.18 -56.96 -48.76
N LEU A 148 9.24 -55.66 -49.05
CA LEU A 148 8.96 -55.11 -50.37
C LEU A 148 10.09 -55.36 -51.37
N THR A 149 11.33 -55.54 -50.93
CA THR A 149 12.44 -55.98 -51.81
C THR A 149 12.40 -57.46 -52.16
N ASN A 150 11.57 -58.26 -51.50
CA ASN A 150 11.44 -59.69 -51.78
C ASN A 150 10.75 -59.91 -53.15
N GLN A 151 11.38 -60.72 -54.03
CA GLN A 151 10.89 -61.01 -55.38
C GLN A 151 9.61 -61.85 -55.40
N VAL A 152 9.20 -62.44 -54.28
CA VAL A 152 7.99 -63.28 -54.16
C VAL A 152 6.69 -62.51 -54.45
N LEU A 153 6.65 -61.20 -54.20
CA LEU A 153 5.49 -60.36 -54.49
C LEU A 153 5.57 -59.79 -55.91
N ASP A 154 4.45 -59.82 -56.64
CA ASP A 154 4.31 -59.16 -57.93
C ASP A 154 4.51 -57.63 -57.81
N LYS A 155 5.02 -57.01 -58.87
CA LYS A 155 5.40 -55.59 -58.91
C LYS A 155 4.23 -54.66 -58.57
N ASP A 156 3.04 -54.94 -59.05
CA ASP A 156 1.87 -54.08 -58.83
C ASP A 156 1.34 -54.20 -57.40
N ARG A 157 1.43 -55.39 -56.81
CA ARG A 157 1.12 -55.61 -55.39
C ARG A 157 2.08 -54.87 -54.47
N ARG A 158 3.39 -54.88 -54.77
CA ARG A 158 4.38 -54.11 -54.02
C ARG A 158 4.12 -52.61 -54.09
N ALA A 159 3.86 -52.08 -55.30
CA ALA A 159 3.55 -50.67 -55.48
C ALA A 159 2.27 -50.26 -54.71
N SER A 160 1.24 -51.11 -54.73
CA SER A 160 0.00 -50.89 -53.98
C SER A 160 0.22 -50.88 -52.47
N LEU A 161 1.02 -51.80 -51.94
CA LEU A 161 1.36 -51.86 -50.52
C LEU A 161 2.14 -50.60 -50.08
N VAL A 162 3.19 -50.20 -50.82
CA VAL A 162 3.93 -48.96 -50.55
C VAL A 162 3.01 -47.75 -50.51
N SER A 163 2.14 -47.63 -51.53
CA SER A 163 1.18 -46.52 -51.63
C SER A 163 0.22 -46.50 -50.43
N ASN A 164 -0.33 -47.65 -50.04
CA ASN A 164 -1.24 -47.75 -48.91
C ASN A 164 -0.56 -47.42 -47.58
N TYR A 165 0.65 -47.95 -47.34
CA TYR A 165 1.41 -47.63 -46.13
C TYR A 165 1.80 -46.15 -46.06
N SER A 166 2.27 -45.58 -47.18
CA SER A 166 2.57 -44.15 -47.24
C SER A 166 1.34 -43.28 -46.95
N LYS A 167 0.16 -43.67 -47.43
CA LYS A 167 -1.11 -42.98 -47.13
C LYS A 167 -1.47 -43.08 -45.64
N ILE A 168 -1.40 -44.28 -45.06
CA ILE A 168 -1.68 -44.52 -43.64
C ILE A 168 -0.74 -43.70 -42.75
N ILE A 169 0.56 -43.74 -43.06
CA ILE A 169 1.57 -42.95 -42.34
C ILE A 169 1.24 -41.47 -42.42
N THR A 170 0.98 -40.96 -43.62
CA THR A 170 0.65 -39.55 -43.82
C THR A 170 -0.58 -39.15 -43.01
N GLN A 171 -1.65 -39.95 -43.06
CA GLN A 171 -2.87 -39.73 -42.28
C GLN A 171 -2.58 -39.70 -40.78
N TYR A 172 -1.84 -40.69 -40.28
CA TYR A 172 -1.47 -40.77 -38.87
C TYR A 172 -0.63 -39.57 -38.41
N LYS A 173 0.28 -39.07 -39.25
CA LYS A 173 1.04 -37.84 -38.98
C LYS A 173 0.11 -36.63 -38.82
N PHE A 174 -0.90 -36.50 -39.68
CA PHE A 174 -1.89 -35.42 -39.60
C PHE A 174 -2.77 -35.54 -38.36
N ASP A 175 -3.31 -36.73 -38.07
CA ASP A 175 -4.18 -36.98 -36.92
C ASP A 175 -3.44 -36.68 -35.60
N LEU A 176 -2.18 -37.11 -35.49
CA LEU A 176 -1.35 -36.82 -34.32
C LEU A 176 -1.11 -35.32 -34.14
N MET A 177 -0.86 -34.59 -35.23
CA MET A 177 -0.70 -33.13 -35.17
C MET A 177 -1.98 -32.43 -34.74
N ALA A 178 -3.13 -32.85 -35.26
CA ALA A 178 -4.44 -32.31 -34.89
C ALA A 178 -4.76 -32.56 -33.42
N LEU A 179 -4.51 -33.77 -32.91
CA LEU A 179 -4.73 -34.14 -31.52
C LEU A 179 -3.82 -33.35 -30.56
N ASN A 180 -2.55 -33.17 -30.92
CA ASN A 180 -1.63 -32.33 -30.13
C ASN A 180 -2.07 -30.87 -30.09
N LEU A 181 -2.55 -30.33 -31.22
CA LEU A 181 -3.05 -28.97 -31.29
C LEU A 181 -4.29 -28.80 -30.40
N ASP A 182 -5.26 -29.71 -30.50
CA ASP A 182 -6.46 -29.67 -29.67
C ASP A 182 -6.13 -29.77 -28.17
N THR A 183 -5.19 -30.65 -27.80
CA THR A 183 -4.72 -30.79 -26.42
C THR A 183 -4.16 -29.48 -25.87
N ILE A 184 -3.30 -28.79 -26.64
CA ILE A 184 -2.72 -27.51 -26.22
C ILE A 184 -3.79 -26.41 -26.14
N GLN A 185 -4.73 -26.39 -27.08
CA GLN A 185 -5.85 -25.44 -27.05
C GLN A 185 -6.74 -25.65 -25.84
N ASN A 186 -7.03 -26.90 -25.47
CA ASN A 186 -7.79 -27.22 -24.25
C ASN A 186 -7.04 -26.78 -22.99
N ILE A 187 -5.73 -27.04 -22.90
CA ILE A 187 -4.88 -26.57 -21.80
C ILE A 187 -4.91 -25.03 -21.70
N LYS A 188 -4.77 -24.34 -22.84
CA LYS A 188 -4.79 -22.87 -22.93
C LYS A 188 -6.13 -22.29 -22.47
N ARG A 189 -7.26 -22.88 -22.90
CA ARG A 189 -8.60 -22.49 -22.41
C ARG A 189 -8.71 -22.68 -20.89
N GLY A 190 -8.17 -23.77 -20.36
CA GLY A 190 -8.12 -24.01 -18.91
C GLY A 190 -7.34 -22.93 -18.15
N TYR A 191 -6.16 -22.54 -18.66
CA TYR A 191 -5.40 -21.43 -18.06
C TYR A 191 -6.12 -20.08 -18.17
N GLN A 192 -6.82 -19.81 -19.27
CA GLN A 192 -7.62 -18.59 -19.43
C GLN A 192 -8.78 -18.52 -18.42
N GLN A 193 -9.48 -19.63 -18.20
CA GLN A 193 -10.54 -19.72 -17.19
C GLN A 193 -9.97 -19.47 -15.79
N LEU A 194 -8.87 -20.16 -15.45
CA LEU A 194 -8.21 -19.97 -14.16
C LEU A 194 -7.73 -18.53 -13.93
N LEU A 195 -7.20 -17.87 -14.96
CA LEU A 195 -6.82 -16.45 -14.88
C LEU A 195 -8.02 -15.55 -14.63
N THR A 196 -9.13 -15.80 -15.32
CA THR A 196 -10.39 -15.06 -15.12
C THR A 196 -10.87 -15.21 -13.67
N ASP A 197 -10.84 -16.44 -13.15
CA ASP A 197 -11.24 -16.72 -11.77
C ASP A 197 -10.32 -16.03 -10.74
N LEU A 198 -9.01 -16.06 -10.97
CA LEU A 198 -8.04 -15.38 -10.10
C LEU A 198 -8.19 -13.85 -10.15
N GLN A 199 -8.47 -13.28 -11.33
CA GLN A 199 -8.75 -11.85 -11.48
C GLN A 199 -10.03 -11.43 -10.77
N ASN A 200 -11.08 -12.25 -10.84
CA ASN A 200 -12.31 -12.05 -10.08
C ASN A 200 -12.05 -12.07 -8.57
N LYS A 201 -11.29 -13.07 -8.09
CA LYS A 201 -10.90 -13.16 -6.67
C LYS A 201 -10.11 -11.93 -6.22
N LEU A 202 -9.12 -11.49 -7.00
CA LEU A 202 -8.35 -10.27 -6.72
C LEU A 202 -9.24 -9.02 -6.69
N SER A 203 -10.18 -8.90 -7.62
CA SER A 203 -11.10 -7.75 -7.69
C SER A 203 -12.01 -7.69 -6.46
N THR A 204 -12.60 -8.82 -6.06
CA THR A 204 -13.37 -8.93 -4.81
C THR A 204 -12.51 -8.56 -3.61
N CYS A 205 -11.28 -9.07 -3.56
CA CYS A 205 -10.33 -8.76 -2.49
C CYS A 205 -10.06 -7.25 -2.39
N CYS A 206 -9.75 -6.59 -3.50
CA CYS A 206 -9.50 -5.15 -3.56
C CYS A 206 -10.73 -4.32 -3.15
N ASN A 207 -11.93 -4.72 -3.58
CA ASN A 207 -13.17 -4.03 -3.21
C ASN A 207 -13.45 -4.12 -1.70
N GLU A 208 -13.13 -5.25 -1.08
CA GLU A 208 -13.19 -5.38 0.38
C GLU A 208 -12.24 -4.41 1.09
N ILE A 209 -11.03 -4.16 0.57
CA ILE A 209 -10.09 -3.16 1.13
C ILE A 209 -10.73 -1.78 1.10
N TYR A 210 -11.21 -1.34 -0.05
CA TYR A 210 -11.82 -0.02 -0.19
C TYR A 210 -13.00 0.15 0.77
N SER A 211 -13.85 -0.86 0.91
CA SER A 211 -15.01 -0.80 1.81
C SER A 211 -14.62 -0.82 3.30
N LYS A 212 -13.58 -1.58 3.69
CA LYS A 212 -13.09 -1.62 5.08
C LYS A 212 -12.34 -0.34 5.44
N GLN A 213 -11.54 0.22 4.53
CA GLN A 213 -10.84 1.49 4.72
C GLN A 213 -11.83 2.64 4.91
N LEU A 214 -12.86 2.74 4.05
CA LEU A 214 -13.93 3.75 4.19
C LEU A 214 -14.66 3.64 5.53
N LYS A 215 -14.94 2.42 6.01
CA LYS A 215 -15.60 2.21 7.32
C LYS A 215 -14.72 2.57 8.51
N ILE A 216 -13.41 2.37 8.41
CA ILE A 216 -12.46 2.76 9.45
C ILE A 216 -12.36 4.28 9.52
N ASP A 217 -12.25 4.96 8.37
CA ASP A 217 -12.18 6.41 8.30
C ASP A 217 -13.48 7.05 8.83
N ASP A 218 -14.65 6.52 8.46
CA ASP A 218 -15.94 7.01 8.94
C ASP A 218 -16.13 6.81 10.46
N LYS A 219 -15.61 5.70 11.02
CA LYS A 219 -15.64 5.44 12.46
C LYS A 219 -14.66 6.33 13.23
N GLN A 220 -13.48 6.60 12.67
CA GLN A 220 -12.53 7.55 13.25
C GLN A 220 -13.08 8.98 13.23
N TRP A 221 -13.70 9.41 12.12
CA TRP A 221 -14.36 10.71 12.03
C TRP A 221 -15.50 10.87 13.03
N LYS A 222 -16.35 9.85 13.21
CA LYS A 222 -17.42 9.85 14.23
C LYS A 222 -16.90 9.92 15.66
N ASN A 223 -15.79 9.23 15.96
CA ASN A 223 -15.17 9.30 17.27
C ASN A 223 -14.55 10.68 17.54
N VAL A 224 -13.93 11.31 16.54
CA VAL A 224 -13.39 12.67 16.64
C VAL A 224 -14.51 13.71 16.82
N THR A 225 -15.60 13.58 16.07
CA THR A 225 -16.76 14.49 16.22
C THR A 225 -17.45 14.33 17.57
N ASN A 226 -17.63 13.10 18.07
CA ASN A 226 -18.18 12.87 19.41
C ASN A 226 -17.26 13.40 20.53
N TYR A 227 -15.94 13.30 20.37
CA TYR A 227 -15.00 13.90 21.32
C TYR A 227 -15.09 15.43 21.31
N MET A 228 -15.18 16.05 20.13
CA MET A 228 -15.31 17.50 19.99
C MET A 228 -16.65 18.04 20.53
N LEU A 229 -17.74 17.26 20.39
CA LEU A 229 -19.08 17.66 20.85
C LEU A 229 -19.29 17.49 22.36
N ASN A 230 -18.53 16.61 23.02
CA ASN A 230 -18.60 16.39 24.47
C ASN A 230 -17.64 17.28 25.30
N ILE A 231 -16.95 18.23 24.67
CA ILE A 231 -16.02 19.17 25.34
C ILE A 231 -16.67 20.54 25.61
N ASN A 232 -17.96 20.74 25.28
CA ASN A 232 -18.75 21.92 25.67
C ASN A 232 -19.81 21.57 26.72
#